data_AF-A0A6G6CCS7-F1
#
_entry.id   AF-A0A6G6CCS7-F1
#
_cell.length_a   1.000
_cell.length_b   1.000
_cell.length_c   1.000
_cell.angle_alpha   90.00
_cell.angle_beta   90.00
_cell.angle_gamma   90.00
#
_symmetry.space_group_name_H-M   'P 1'
#
loop_
_entity.id
_entity.type
_entity.pdbx_description
1 polymer ?
#
loop_
_entity_poly.entity_id
_entity_poly.type
_entity_poly.pdbx_seq_one_letter_code
_entity_poly.pdbx_strand_id
1 'polypeptide(L)'
;SEEENRAILTQLEEQGMIKKLSKYENCWLARTDPRDVARVESKTVIVTRDQKDTVPTPLGGGVSQLGRWMSPEEFDKAMAQRFPGCMKGRIMYVIPFSMGPVGSPLSKIGVELTDSPYVVASMRVMT
;
A
#
# COMPACT_ATOMS: atom_id res chain seq x y z
N SER A 1 -1.56 -13.34 -13.86
CA SER A 1 -1.50 -13.72 -15.31
C SER A 1 -2.22 -12.68 -16.17
N GLU A 2 -2.32 -12.83 -17.50
CA GLU A 2 -3.18 -11.96 -18.33
C GLU A 2 -4.67 -12.19 -18.09
N GLU A 3 -5.08 -13.45 -17.89
CA GLU A 3 -6.47 -13.81 -17.58
C GLU A 3 -6.92 -13.22 -16.24
N GLU A 4 -6.08 -13.34 -15.21
CA GLU A 4 -6.31 -12.74 -13.90
C GLU A 4 -6.42 -11.22 -13.99
N ASN A 5 -5.52 -10.57 -14.72
CA ASN A 5 -5.56 -9.12 -14.91
C ASN A 5 -6.87 -8.68 -15.56
N ARG A 6 -7.31 -9.38 -16.61
CA ARG A 6 -8.60 -9.11 -17.25
C ARG A 6 -9.77 -9.30 -16.29
N ALA A 7 -9.78 -10.37 -15.50
CA ALA A 7 -10.83 -10.63 -14.52
C ALA A 7 -10.91 -9.52 -13.46
N ILE A 8 -9.75 -9.07 -12.94
CA ILE A 8 -9.67 -7.97 -11.97
C ILE A 8 -10.16 -6.66 -12.58
N LEU A 9 -9.73 -6.33 -13.80
CA LEU A 9 -10.16 -5.10 -14.49
C LEU A 9 -11.67 -5.09 -14.76
N THR A 10 -12.24 -6.23 -15.18
CA THR A 10 -13.70 -6.39 -15.34
C THR A 10 -14.42 -6.19 -14.00
N GLN A 11 -13.96 -6.84 -12.93
CA GLN A 11 -14.54 -6.67 -11.59
C GLN A 11 -14.50 -5.19 -11.14
N LEU A 12 -13.38 -4.51 -11.34
CA LEU A 12 -13.21 -3.10 -10.99
C LEU A 12 -14.15 -2.17 -11.76
N GLU A 13 -14.36 -2.44 -13.05
CA GLU A 13 -15.28 -1.68 -13.90
C GLU A 13 -16.74 -1.93 -13.52
N GLU A 14 -17.14 -3.19 -13.27
CA GLU A 14 -18.48 -3.55 -12.81
C GLU A 14 -18.83 -2.92 -11.45
N GLN A 15 -17.84 -2.79 -10.57
CA GLN A 15 -17.98 -2.11 -9.28
C GLN A 15 -17.93 -0.57 -9.39
N GLY A 16 -17.71 -0.03 -10.59
CA GLY A 16 -17.60 1.42 -10.83
C GLY A 16 -16.34 2.06 -10.25
N MET A 17 -15.34 1.27 -9.83
CA MET A 17 -14.09 1.79 -9.27
C MET A 17 -13.15 2.34 -10.35
N ILE A 18 -13.22 1.77 -11.56
CA ILE A 18 -12.49 2.25 -12.73
C ILE A 18 -13.42 2.42 -13.93
N LYS A 19 -12.97 3.17 -14.93
CA LYS A 19 -13.62 3.34 -16.22
C LYS A 19 -12.66 3.03 -17.36
N LYS A 20 -13.07 2.18 -18.30
CA LYS A 20 -12.29 1.96 -19.53
C LYS A 20 -12.20 3.24 -20.37
N LEU A 21 -11.00 3.52 -20.88
CA LEU A 21 -10.74 4.65 -21.77
C LEU A 21 -10.77 4.17 -23.23
N SER A 22 -11.94 4.25 -23.87
CA SER A 22 -12.20 3.72 -25.22
C SER A 22 -11.33 4.31 -26.34
N LYS A 23 -10.68 5.46 -26.10
CA LYS A 23 -9.76 6.09 -27.06
C LYS A 23 -8.39 5.38 -27.13
N TYR A 24 -8.07 4.55 -26.15
CA TYR A 24 -6.75 3.92 -26.00
C TYR A 24 -6.88 2.40 -25.80
N GLU A 25 -5.78 1.69 -26.03
CA GLU A 25 -5.72 0.25 -25.83
C GLU A 25 -5.42 -0.08 -24.37
N ASN A 26 -6.30 -0.88 -23.75
CA ASN A 26 -6.15 -1.37 -22.38
C ASN A 26 -5.81 -0.29 -21.32
N CYS A 27 -6.37 0.91 -21.48
CA CYS A 27 -6.19 2.01 -20.52
C CYS A 27 -7.46 2.23 -19.69
N TRP A 28 -7.24 2.63 -18.45
CA TRP A 28 -8.28 2.71 -17.42
C TRP A 28 -8.10 3.96 -16.58
N LEU A 29 -9.21 4.54 -16.10
CA LEU A 29 -9.23 5.70 -15.22
C LEU A 29 -9.85 5.30 -13.88
N ALA A 30 -9.10 5.51 -12.79
CA ALA A 30 -9.62 5.49 -11.42
C ALA A 30 -9.80 6.93 -10.91
N ARG A 31 -10.81 7.17 -10.08
CA ARG A 31 -10.99 8.42 -9.33
C ARG A 31 -11.06 8.10 -7.86
N THR A 32 -10.21 8.72 -7.06
CA THR A 32 -10.18 8.48 -5.61
C THR A 32 -11.07 9.47 -4.87
N ASP A 33 -11.30 9.19 -3.59
CA ASP A 33 -11.87 10.17 -2.67
C ASP A 33 -10.89 11.36 -2.56
N PRO A 34 -11.35 12.63 -2.57
CA PRO A 34 -10.47 13.80 -2.48
C PRO A 34 -9.60 13.84 -1.20
N ARG A 35 -9.94 13.04 -0.18
CA ARG A 35 -9.15 12.88 1.05
C ARG A 35 -7.98 11.89 0.90
N ASP A 36 -7.96 11.11 -0.17
CA ASP A 36 -6.97 10.06 -0.47
C ASP A 36 -6.36 10.27 -1.85
N VAL A 37 -5.51 11.29 -1.96
CA VAL A 37 -4.93 11.76 -3.24
C VAL A 37 -3.40 11.83 -3.21
N ALA A 38 -2.80 11.69 -2.03
CA ALA A 38 -1.37 11.86 -1.83
C ALA A 38 -0.91 11.12 -0.57
N ARG A 39 0.40 10.95 -0.44
CA ARG A 39 1.03 10.45 0.79
C ARG A 39 0.70 11.39 1.96
N VAL A 40 0.41 10.82 3.13
CA VAL A 40 0.14 11.58 4.36
C VAL A 40 1.32 11.40 5.31
N GLU A 41 2.35 12.23 5.15
CA GLU A 41 3.63 12.08 5.87
C GLU A 41 3.48 12.13 7.40
N SER A 42 2.49 12.86 7.90
CA SER A 42 2.18 12.90 9.34
C SER A 42 1.61 11.59 9.91
N LYS A 43 1.16 10.67 9.04
CA LYS A 43 0.67 9.33 9.38
C LYS A 43 1.60 8.21 8.93
N THR A 44 2.70 8.53 8.26
CA THR A 44 3.77 7.58 7.93
C THR A 44 4.75 7.50 9.09
N VAL A 45 4.96 6.31 9.64
CA VAL A 45 5.84 6.10 10.81
C VAL A 45 6.82 4.97 10.56
N ILE A 46 7.97 5.03 11.23
CA ILE A 46 8.90 3.93 11.37
C ILE A 46 8.87 3.48 12.84
N VAL A 47 8.70 2.17 13.05
CA VAL A 47 8.56 1.57 14.38
C VAL A 47 9.86 0.86 14.74
N THR A 48 10.59 1.44 15.68
CA THR A 48 11.83 0.87 16.26
C THR A 48 11.73 0.91 17.78
N ARG A 49 12.52 0.05 18.47
CA ARG A 49 12.54 0.03 19.95
C ARG A 49 12.96 1.39 20.52
N ASP A 50 14.07 1.93 20.01
CA ASP A 50 14.58 3.24 20.43
C ASP A 50 14.30 4.29 19.34
N GLN A 51 13.87 5.49 19.74
CA GLN A 51 13.57 6.59 18.81
C GLN A 51 14.77 7.00 17.95
N LYS A 52 15.97 6.99 18.55
CA LYS A 52 17.22 7.41 17.91
C LYS A 52 17.62 6.57 16.69
N ASP A 53 17.10 5.34 16.59
CA ASP A 53 17.33 4.45 15.45
C ASP A 53 16.49 4.86 14.23
N THR A 54 15.46 5.69 14.45
CA THR A 54 14.54 6.19 13.42
C THR A 54 14.78 7.67 13.10
N VAL A 55 14.88 8.53 14.12
CA VAL A 55 15.10 9.97 13.94
C VAL A 55 16.11 10.53 14.94
N PRO A 56 16.91 11.55 14.56
CA PRO A 56 17.72 12.30 15.51
C PRO A 56 16.85 12.99 16.58
N THR A 57 17.40 13.16 17.80
CA THR A 57 16.73 13.90 18.87
C THR A 57 16.61 15.38 18.48
N PRO A 58 15.40 15.95 18.37
CA PRO A 58 15.22 17.36 18.04
C PRO A 58 15.78 18.26 19.14
N LEU A 59 16.56 19.28 18.77
CA LEU A 59 16.94 20.34 19.68
C LEU A 59 15.74 21.27 19.94
N GLY A 60 15.51 21.66 21.20
CA GLY A 60 14.47 22.63 21.56
C GLY A 60 13.02 22.11 21.52
N GLY A 61 12.81 20.79 21.54
CA GLY A 61 11.47 20.20 21.64
C GLY A 61 10.62 20.30 20.37
N GLY A 62 11.24 20.63 19.23
CA GLY A 62 10.56 20.67 17.92
C GLY A 62 10.18 19.29 17.39
N VAL A 63 9.36 19.28 16.33
CA VAL A 63 8.99 18.06 15.59
C VAL A 63 10.09 17.74 14.58
N SER A 64 10.55 16.48 14.53
CA SER A 64 11.51 16.04 13.51
C SER A 64 10.92 16.16 12.11
N GLN A 65 11.72 16.70 11.18
CA GLN A 65 11.40 16.74 9.74
C GLN A 65 12.04 15.57 8.97
N LEU A 66 12.83 14.73 9.65
CA LEU A 66 13.58 13.63 9.05
C LEU A 66 12.85 12.28 9.15
N GLY A 67 11.64 12.27 9.70
CA GLY A 67 10.83 11.08 9.88
C GLY A 67 9.93 11.18 11.10
N ARG A 68 9.12 10.15 11.30
CA ARG A 68 8.22 10.05 12.44
C ARG A 68 8.39 8.70 13.10
N TRP A 69 8.80 8.70 14.35
CA TRP A 69 8.92 7.50 15.15
C TRP A 69 7.60 7.21 15.87
N MET A 70 7.28 5.93 16.03
CA MET A 70 6.20 5.42 16.88
C MET A 70 6.75 4.24 17.67
N SER A 71 6.44 4.17 18.96
CA SER A 71 6.89 3.03 19.78
C SER A 71 6.15 1.73 19.39
N PRO A 72 6.75 0.54 19.61
CA PRO A 72 6.08 -0.73 19.35
C PRO A 72 4.73 -0.86 20.08
N GLU A 73 4.65 -0.38 21.33
CA GLU A 73 3.44 -0.44 22.16
C GLU A 73 2.31 0.44 21.61
N GLU A 74 2.63 1.64 21.11
CA GLU A 74 1.65 2.51 20.45
C GLU A 74 1.19 1.92 19.11
N PHE A 75 2.11 1.29 18.38
CA PHE A 75 1.80 0.64 17.11
C PHE A 75 0.87 -0.55 17.32
N ASP A 76 1.12 -1.40 18.31
CA ASP A 76 0.26 -2.55 18.64
C ASP A 76 -1.16 -2.10 19.01
N LYS A 77 -1.28 -1.03 19.80
CA LYS A 77 -2.58 -0.41 20.11
C LYS A 77 -3.26 0.11 18.84
N ALA A 78 -2.50 0.75 17.95
CA ALA A 78 -3.04 1.27 16.70
C ALA A 78 -3.51 0.14 15.76
N MET A 79 -2.77 -0.96 15.69
CA MET A 79 -3.11 -2.17 14.93
C MET A 79 -4.39 -2.81 15.45
N ALA A 80 -4.47 -3.03 16.77
CA ALA A 80 -5.64 -3.63 17.43
C ALA A 80 -6.93 -2.81 17.23
N GLN A 81 -6.82 -1.49 17.04
CA GLN A 81 -7.96 -0.63 16.75
C GLN A 81 -8.43 -0.68 15.29
N ARG A 82 -7.57 -1.09 14.34
CA ARG A 82 -7.80 -0.89 12.90
C ARG A 82 -8.01 -2.19 12.13
N PHE A 83 -7.19 -3.21 12.41
CA PHE A 83 -7.13 -4.42 11.61
C PHE A 83 -8.18 -5.49 11.96
N PRO A 84 -8.61 -5.68 13.23
CA PRO A 84 -9.60 -6.70 13.53
C PRO A 84 -10.91 -6.50 12.72
N GLY A 85 -11.19 -7.44 11.83
CA GLY A 85 -12.40 -7.42 10.98
C GLY A 85 -12.38 -6.41 9.82
N CYS A 86 -11.24 -5.76 9.50
CA CYS A 86 -11.19 -4.72 8.46
C CYS A 86 -11.56 -5.23 7.06
N MET A 87 -11.30 -6.51 6.77
CA MET A 87 -11.61 -7.15 5.50
C MET A 87 -12.91 -7.98 5.53
N LYS A 88 -13.78 -7.80 6.54
CA LYS A 88 -15.02 -8.59 6.66
C LYS A 88 -15.89 -8.43 5.41
N GLY A 89 -16.18 -9.54 4.73
CA GLY A 89 -16.97 -9.56 3.49
C GLY A 89 -16.20 -9.15 2.23
N ARG A 90 -14.87 -9.00 2.32
CA ARG A 90 -13.97 -8.70 1.20
C ARG A 90 -13.01 -9.85 0.96
N ILE A 91 -12.49 -9.94 -0.27
CA ILE A 91 -11.45 -10.91 -0.64
C ILE A 91 -10.11 -10.36 -0.15
N MET A 92 -9.33 -11.19 0.54
CA MET A 92 -7.91 -10.91 0.77
C MET A 92 -7.10 -11.51 -0.38
N TYR A 93 -6.47 -10.66 -1.17
CA TYR A 93 -5.55 -11.04 -2.23
C TYR A 93 -4.14 -11.24 -1.64
N VAL A 94 -3.43 -12.25 -2.12
CA VAL A 94 -2.05 -12.55 -1.76
C VAL A 94 -1.17 -12.28 -2.98
N ILE A 95 -0.28 -11.30 -2.90
CA ILE A 95 0.57 -10.87 -4.02
C ILE A 95 2.03 -11.24 -3.71
N PRO A 96 2.55 -12.36 -4.23
CA PRO A 96 3.99 -12.62 -4.23
C PRO A 96 4.66 -11.76 -5.32
N PHE A 97 5.65 -10.96 -4.94
CA PHE A 97 6.36 -10.07 -5.88
C PHE A 97 7.86 -10.03 -5.66
N SER A 98 8.60 -9.60 -6.67
CA SER A 98 10.06 -9.43 -6.64
C SER A 98 10.41 -7.98 -6.91
N MET A 99 11.15 -7.34 -6.01
CA MET A 99 11.77 -6.04 -6.28
C MET A 99 13.08 -6.27 -7.01
N GLY A 100 13.05 -6.10 -8.34
CA GLY A 100 14.15 -6.37 -9.25
C GLY A 100 14.05 -7.74 -9.94
N PRO A 101 14.91 -8.02 -10.94
CA PRO A 101 14.83 -9.25 -11.73
C PRO A 101 14.92 -10.50 -10.85
N VAL A 102 14.03 -11.45 -11.08
CA VAL A 102 14.02 -12.73 -10.34
C VAL A 102 15.37 -13.43 -10.50
N GLY A 103 15.95 -13.84 -9.38
CA GLY A 103 17.27 -14.48 -9.33
C GLY A 103 18.45 -13.50 -9.28
N SER A 104 18.23 -12.18 -9.41
CA SER A 104 19.28 -11.19 -9.17
C SER A 104 19.78 -11.26 -7.72
N PRO A 105 21.10 -11.17 -7.47
CA PRO A 105 21.65 -11.18 -6.11
C PRO A 105 21.21 -9.97 -5.27
N LEU A 106 20.72 -8.91 -5.91
CA LEU A 106 20.20 -7.71 -5.25
C LEU A 106 18.67 -7.73 -5.10
N SER A 107 17.98 -8.70 -5.72
CA SER A 107 16.52 -8.79 -5.63
C SER A 107 16.05 -9.10 -4.22
N LYS A 108 14.85 -8.62 -3.88
CA LYS A 108 14.16 -8.91 -2.62
C LYS A 108 12.74 -9.35 -2.92
N ILE A 109 12.32 -10.46 -2.32
CA ILE A 109 10.96 -10.99 -2.45
C ILE A 109 10.10 -10.40 -1.34
N GLY A 110 8.87 -10.02 -1.71
CA GLY A 110 7.83 -9.59 -0.78
C GLY A 110 6.55 -10.38 -0.98
N VAL A 111 5.70 -10.39 0.04
CA VAL A 111 4.31 -10.84 -0.04
C VAL A 111 3.43 -9.72 0.52
N GLU A 112 2.58 -9.16 -0.33
CA GLU A 112 1.59 -8.17 0.10
C GLU A 112 0.21 -8.81 0.24
N LEU A 113 -0.49 -8.46 1.33
CA LEU A 113 -1.88 -8.83 1.55
C LEU A 113 -2.74 -7.57 1.43
N THR A 114 -3.72 -7.60 0.53
CA THR A 114 -4.59 -6.44 0.27
C THR A 114 -6.02 -6.89 0.03
N ASP A 115 -6.99 -6.06 0.40
CA ASP A 115 -8.40 -6.25 0.04
C ASP A 115 -8.81 -5.40 -1.17
N SER A 116 -7.84 -4.74 -1.81
CA SER A 116 -8.07 -3.84 -2.93
C SER A 116 -7.65 -4.48 -4.26
N PRO A 117 -8.60 -4.82 -5.15
CA PRO A 117 -8.27 -5.29 -6.50
C PRO A 117 -7.54 -4.24 -7.33
N TYR A 118 -7.71 -2.95 -7.02
CA TYR A 118 -6.95 -1.87 -7.64
C TYR A 118 -5.46 -1.98 -7.30
N VAL A 119 -5.12 -2.28 -6.03
CA VAL A 119 -3.73 -2.50 -5.61
C VAL A 119 -3.14 -3.69 -6.34
N VAL A 120 -3.88 -4.79 -6.50
CA VAL A 120 -3.40 -5.97 -7.26
C VAL A 120 -3.06 -5.61 -8.71
N ALA A 121 -3.94 -4.89 -9.40
CA ALA A 121 -3.71 -4.47 -10.79
C ALA A 121 -2.49 -3.55 -10.91
N SER A 122 -2.31 -2.62 -9.96
CA SER A 122 -1.15 -1.72 -9.94
C SER A 122 0.16 -2.45 -9.60
N MET A 123 0.16 -3.34 -8.61
CA MET A 123 1.35 -4.11 -8.21
C MET A 123 1.88 -4.96 -9.36
N ARG A 124 0.99 -5.60 -10.13
CA ARG A 124 1.35 -6.35 -11.35
C ARG A 124 2.16 -5.53 -12.36
N VAL A 125 1.95 -4.20 -12.42
CA VAL A 125 2.66 -3.31 -13.35
C VAL A 125 3.99 -2.84 -12.74
N MET A 126 4.03 -2.65 -11.43
CA MET A 126 5.12 -1.95 -10.73
C MET A 126 6.23 -2.86 -10.20
N THR A 127 5.97 -4.17 -10.06
CA THR A 127 6.90 -5.14 -9.46
C THR A 127 7.12 -6.34 -10.37
#